data_AF-A0A101HB82-F1
#
_entry.id   AF-A0A101HB82-F1
#
_cell.length_a   1.000
_cell.length_b   1.000
_cell.length_c   1.000
_cell.angle_alpha   90.00
_cell.angle_beta   90.00
_cell.angle_gamma   90.00
#
_symmetry.space_group_name_H-M   'P 1'
#
loop_
_entity.id
_entity.type
_entity.pdbx_description
1 polymer ?
#
loop_
_entity_poly.entity_id
_entity_poly.type
_entity_poly.pdbx_seq_one_letter_code
_entity_poly.pdbx_strand_id
1 'polypeptide(L)'
;MRSKNLKEYDTLIFGGGLYESGINGIKTIKKSVSLYLTKNIIVFPTGASTGRKEEVDSVIKRNLTDKEQEAIKFFYLRGGLDYSKRSTIDKVLMKILEVILKNNKNLTPDERGMLNAYKTPMDFTKQENAKDLFEYVKSL
;
A
#
# COMPACT_ATOMS: atom_id res chain seq x y z
N MET A 1 7.09 -17.02 -5.20
CA MET A 1 6.03 -17.61 -4.35
C MET A 1 6.02 -19.12 -4.64
N ARG A 2 6.40 -19.98 -3.69
CA ARG A 2 6.28 -21.44 -3.87
C ARG A 2 4.80 -21.75 -4.11
N SER A 3 4.49 -22.56 -5.11
CA SER A 3 3.12 -22.88 -5.56
C SER A 3 2.36 -23.74 -4.54
N LYS A 4 2.12 -23.22 -3.35
CA LYS A 4 1.08 -23.77 -2.48
C LYS A 4 -0.27 -23.56 -3.16
N ASN A 5 -1.10 -24.59 -3.15
CA ASN A 5 -2.39 -24.58 -3.78
C ASN A 5 -3.32 -23.61 -3.03
N LEU A 6 -3.45 -22.38 -3.53
CA LEU A 6 -4.30 -21.34 -2.93
C LEU A 6 -5.77 -21.78 -2.80
N LYS A 7 -6.17 -22.85 -3.49
CA LYS A 7 -7.52 -23.43 -3.42
C LYS A 7 -7.84 -24.04 -2.04
N GLU A 8 -6.85 -24.43 -1.24
CA GLU A 8 -7.04 -25.09 0.06
C GLU A 8 -7.43 -24.14 1.19
N TYR A 9 -7.31 -22.82 1.00
CA TYR A 9 -7.56 -21.83 2.04
C TYR A 9 -8.91 -21.13 1.83
N ASP A 10 -9.75 -21.04 2.84
CA ASP A 10 -11.04 -20.32 2.74
C ASP A 10 -10.85 -18.80 2.70
N THR A 11 -9.78 -18.31 3.33
CA THR A 11 -9.43 -16.89 3.40
C THR A 11 -8.02 -16.64 2.85
N LEU A 12 -7.89 -15.64 1.99
CA LEU A 12 -6.63 -15.19 1.40
C LEU A 12 -6.39 -13.75 1.80
N ILE A 13 -5.28 -13.50 2.50
CA ILE A 13 -4.89 -12.16 2.93
C ILE A 13 -3.59 -11.78 2.23
N PHE A 14 -3.64 -10.69 1.45
CA PHE A 14 -2.53 -10.22 0.65
C PHE A 14 -2.06 -8.83 1.10
N GLY A 15 -0.80 -8.76 1.55
CA GLY A 15 -0.12 -7.52 1.89
C GLY A 15 0.86 -7.10 0.79
N GLY A 16 0.83 -5.83 0.39
CA GLY A 16 1.74 -5.30 -0.63
C GLY A 16 2.16 -3.85 -0.38
N GLY A 17 3.42 -3.52 -0.64
CA GLY A 17 3.86 -2.13 -0.58
C GLY A 17 3.27 -1.30 -1.71
N LEU A 18 2.98 -0.02 -1.45
CA LEU A 18 2.59 0.94 -2.47
C LEU A 18 3.82 1.55 -3.16
N TYR A 19 3.79 1.54 -4.48
CA TYR A 19 4.69 2.31 -5.33
C TYR A 19 3.84 3.10 -6.33
N GLU A 20 3.88 4.43 -6.24
CA GLU A 20 3.05 5.33 -7.05
C GLU A 20 1.57 4.92 -7.05
N SER A 21 0.95 4.65 -5.89
CA SER A 21 -0.42 4.12 -5.78
C SER A 21 -0.67 2.73 -6.41
N GLY A 22 0.33 2.08 -6.98
CA GLY A 22 0.28 0.67 -7.41
C GLY A 22 0.63 -0.26 -6.25
N ILE A 23 -0.15 -1.34 -6.09
CA ILE A 23 0.10 -2.35 -5.05
C ILE A 23 1.06 -3.40 -5.60
N ASN A 24 2.25 -3.50 -5.00
CA ASN A 24 3.25 -4.48 -5.41
C ASN A 24 2.70 -5.91 -5.29
N GLY A 25 2.75 -6.66 -6.40
CA GLY A 25 2.33 -8.07 -6.45
C GLY A 25 0.82 -8.31 -6.62
N ILE A 26 -0.02 -7.26 -6.69
CA ILE A 26 -1.49 -7.40 -6.80
C ILE A 26 -1.94 -8.23 -8.01
N LYS A 27 -1.16 -8.22 -9.10
CA LYS A 27 -1.41 -9.04 -10.30
C LYS A 27 -1.49 -10.54 -9.98
N THR A 28 -0.84 -11.00 -8.92
CA THR A 28 -0.87 -12.41 -8.50
C THR A 28 -2.26 -12.80 -7.98
N ILE A 29 -2.90 -11.92 -7.21
CA ILE A 29 -4.28 -12.11 -6.74
C ILE A 29 -5.26 -12.00 -7.91
N LYS A 30 -5.07 -11.00 -8.77
CA LYS A 30 -5.94 -10.74 -9.93
C LYS A 30 -5.99 -11.86 -10.96
N LYS A 31 -4.90 -12.61 -11.13
CA LYS A 31 -4.86 -13.75 -12.06
C LYS A 31 -5.74 -14.92 -11.62
N SER A 32 -6.22 -14.93 -10.38
CA SER A 32 -6.97 -16.03 -9.81
C SER A 32 -8.45 -15.71 -9.68
N VAL A 33 -9.06 -15.23 -10.77
CA VAL A 33 -10.46 -14.77 -10.84
C VAL A 33 -11.46 -15.81 -10.31
N SER A 34 -11.18 -17.10 -10.46
CA SER A 34 -12.02 -18.19 -9.92
C SER A 34 -12.06 -18.26 -8.39
N LEU A 35 -11.13 -17.59 -7.69
CA LEU A 35 -11.11 -17.54 -6.23
C LEU A 35 -12.12 -16.52 -5.67
N TYR A 36 -12.50 -15.49 -6.44
CA TYR A 36 -13.42 -14.43 -5.97
C TYR A 36 -14.82 -14.91 -5.63
N LEU A 37 -15.24 -16.08 -6.13
CA LEU A 37 -16.59 -16.59 -5.92
C LEU A 37 -16.71 -17.51 -4.70
N THR A 38 -15.60 -18.00 -4.16
CA THR A 38 -15.62 -19.09 -3.15
C THR A 38 -14.73 -18.81 -1.94
N LYS A 39 -14.08 -17.63 -1.88
CA LYS A 39 -13.10 -17.31 -0.84
C LYS A 39 -13.25 -15.87 -0.35
N ASN A 40 -12.91 -15.68 0.92
CA ASN A 40 -12.73 -14.35 1.48
C ASN A 40 -11.39 -13.80 1.02
N ILE A 41 -11.38 -12.70 0.25
CA ILE A 41 -10.15 -12.09 -0.24
C ILE A 41 -9.97 -10.74 0.42
N ILE A 42 -8.84 -10.58 1.10
CA ILE A 42 -8.45 -9.38 1.82
C ILE A 42 -7.16 -8.84 1.21
N VAL A 43 -7.14 -7.56 0.86
CA VAL A 43 -5.95 -6.85 0.39
C VAL A 43 -5.64 -5.71 1.33
N PHE A 44 -4.41 -5.69 1.85
CA PHE A 44 -3.93 -4.59 2.69
C PHE A 44 -2.65 -3.97 2.13
N PRO A 45 -2.74 -2.85 1.41
CA PRO A 45 -1.53 -2.17 1.00
C PRO A 45 -0.91 -1.38 2.14
N THR A 46 0.42 -1.28 2.09
CA THR A 46 1.22 -0.45 3.00
C THR A 46 1.86 0.71 2.26
N GLY A 47 1.69 1.92 2.76
CA GLY A 47 2.22 3.14 2.13
C GLY A 47 2.59 4.20 3.15
N ALA A 48 3.37 5.20 2.72
CA ALA A 48 3.82 6.28 3.59
C ALA A 48 2.80 7.45 3.67
N SER A 49 1.83 7.47 2.75
CA SER A 49 0.82 8.53 2.68
C SER A 49 -0.13 8.47 3.87
N THR A 50 -0.86 9.55 4.10
CA THR A 50 -1.69 9.71 5.30
C THR A 50 -2.87 8.72 5.36
N GLY A 51 -3.28 8.16 4.22
CA GLY A 51 -4.44 7.28 4.13
C GLY A 51 -5.75 8.05 4.10
N ARG A 52 -5.73 9.32 3.66
CA ARG A 52 -6.96 10.09 3.42
C ARG A 52 -7.84 9.36 2.41
N LYS A 53 -9.16 9.51 2.56
CA LYS A 53 -10.15 8.82 1.72
C LYS A 53 -9.84 8.92 0.23
N GLU A 54 -9.52 10.11 -0.27
CA GLU A 54 -9.19 10.33 -1.68
C GLU A 54 -7.93 9.57 -2.16
N GLU A 55 -6.91 9.47 -1.29
CA GLU A 55 -5.70 8.69 -1.58
C GLU A 55 -6.03 7.20 -1.68
N VAL A 56 -6.82 6.70 -0.71
CA VAL A 56 -7.23 5.29 -0.65
C VAL A 56 -8.12 4.95 -1.85
N ASP A 57 -9.09 5.80 -2.17
CA ASP A 57 -9.98 5.62 -3.33
C ASP A 57 -9.18 5.61 -4.65
N SER A 58 -8.14 6.45 -4.76
CA SER A 58 -7.23 6.46 -5.91
C SER A 58 -6.43 5.15 -6.03
N VAL A 59 -5.92 4.62 -4.91
CA VAL A 59 -5.25 3.32 -4.88
C VAL A 59 -6.21 2.21 -5.29
N ILE A 60 -7.43 2.18 -4.75
CA ILE A 60 -8.43 1.17 -5.09
C ILE A 60 -8.72 1.20 -6.59
N LYS A 61 -9.09 2.37 -7.14
CA LYS A 61 -9.42 2.53 -8.57
C LYS A 61 -8.27 2.19 -9.51
N ARG A 62 -7.02 2.46 -9.10
CA ARG A 62 -5.84 2.12 -9.91
C ARG A 62 -5.58 0.61 -9.97
N ASN A 63 -5.96 -0.14 -8.94
CA ASN A 63 -5.57 -1.55 -8.81
C ASN A 63 -6.73 -2.52 -9.06
N LEU A 64 -7.97 -2.13 -8.77
CA LEU A 64 -9.15 -3.00 -8.76
C LEU A 64 -10.24 -2.45 -9.69
N THR A 65 -10.86 -3.35 -10.46
CA THR A 65 -12.11 -3.09 -11.19
C THR A 65 -13.30 -3.02 -10.22
N ASP A 66 -14.43 -2.44 -10.64
CA ASP A 66 -15.62 -2.33 -9.77
C ASP A 66 -16.08 -3.69 -9.24
N LYS A 67 -16.08 -4.72 -10.10
CA LYS A 67 -16.38 -6.10 -9.69
C LYS A 67 -15.40 -6.66 -8.67
N GLU A 68 -14.11 -6.33 -8.79
CA GLU A 68 -13.10 -6.76 -7.80
C GLU A 68 -13.25 -6.00 -6.48
N GLN A 69 -13.71 -4.74 -6.50
CA GLN A 69 -13.97 -3.96 -5.29
C GLN A 69 -15.13 -4.54 -4.47
N GLU A 70 -16.12 -5.13 -5.13
CA GLU A 70 -17.22 -5.82 -4.45
C GLU A 70 -16.77 -7.13 -3.78
N ALA A 71 -15.81 -7.84 -4.39
CA ALA A 71 -15.35 -9.15 -3.93
C ALA A 71 -14.17 -9.09 -2.96
N ILE A 72 -13.44 -7.97 -2.89
CA ILE A 72 -12.20 -7.83 -2.12
C ILE A 72 -12.42 -6.87 -0.96
N LYS A 73 -12.18 -7.32 0.27
CA LYS A 73 -12.10 -6.43 1.42
C LYS A 73 -10.75 -5.73 1.44
N PHE A 74 -10.78 -4.40 1.54
CA PHE A 74 -9.58 -3.56 1.45
C PHE A 74 -9.28 -2.86 2.78
N PHE A 75 -8.01 -2.89 3.22
CA PHE A 75 -7.54 -2.18 4.42
C PHE A 75 -6.23 -1.44 4.13
N TYR A 76 -6.26 -0.10 4.11
CA TYR A 76 -5.02 0.66 4.01
C TYR A 76 -4.30 0.68 5.36
N LEU A 77 -3.06 0.20 5.41
CA LEU A 77 -2.22 0.26 6.61
C LEU A 77 -1.07 1.22 6.38
N ARG A 78 -1.05 2.35 7.12
CA ARG A 78 0.04 3.30 6.99
C ARG A 78 1.34 2.70 7.50
N GLY A 79 2.32 2.60 6.61
CA GLY A 79 3.66 2.10 6.86
C GLY A 79 4.67 3.23 7.09
N GLY A 80 5.94 2.90 6.96
CA GLY A 80 7.05 3.85 7.07
C GLY A 80 7.71 4.16 5.72
N LEU A 81 8.58 5.16 5.73
CA LEU A 81 9.46 5.51 4.62
C LEU A 81 10.86 5.79 5.14
N ASP A 82 11.79 4.93 4.72
CA ASP A 82 13.21 5.06 5.03
C ASP A 82 14.00 5.12 3.72
N TYR A 83 14.45 6.32 3.37
CA TYR A 83 15.22 6.54 2.15
C TYR A 83 16.68 6.10 2.27
N SER A 84 17.19 5.87 3.48
CA SER A 84 18.56 5.36 3.67
C SER A 84 18.70 3.91 3.18
N LYS A 85 17.59 3.16 3.18
CA LYS A 85 17.52 1.73 2.82
C LYS A 85 17.19 1.47 1.34
N ARG A 86 17.06 2.50 0.49
CA ARG A 86 16.76 2.34 -0.95
C ARG A 86 18.01 2.18 -1.82
N SER A 87 17.86 1.51 -2.97
CA SER A 87 18.95 1.19 -3.90
C SER A 87 19.65 2.46 -4.41
N THR A 88 20.94 2.36 -4.72
CA THR A 88 21.83 3.49 -5.03
C THR A 88 21.39 4.32 -6.24
N ILE A 89 20.62 3.73 -7.17
CA ILE A 89 20.13 4.38 -8.39
C ILE A 89 18.97 5.35 -8.08
N ASP A 90 18.17 5.06 -7.05
CA ASP A 90 17.09 5.97 -6.62
C ASP A 90 17.66 7.28 -6.03
N LYS A 91 18.82 7.23 -5.37
CA LYS A 91 19.37 8.36 -4.60
C LYS A 91 19.58 9.63 -5.43
N VAL A 92 19.92 9.51 -6.72
CA VAL A 92 20.13 10.67 -7.61
C VAL A 92 18.80 11.33 -7.98
N LEU A 93 17.81 10.56 -8.45
CA LEU A 93 16.46 11.06 -8.75
C LEU A 93 15.81 11.70 -7.52
N MET A 94 16.03 11.06 -6.37
CA MET A 94 15.58 11.55 -5.08
C MET A 94 16.26 12.85 -4.65
N LYS A 95 17.56 13.01 -4.94
CA LYS A 95 18.27 14.27 -4.70
C LYS A 95 17.77 15.40 -5.58
N ILE A 96 17.47 15.10 -6.84
CA ILE A 96 16.87 16.06 -7.78
C ILE A 96 15.49 16.49 -7.26
N LEU A 97 14.64 15.54 -6.87
CA LEU A 97 13.33 15.83 -6.29
C LEU A 97 13.45 16.64 -4.98
N GLU A 98 14.41 16.31 -4.10
CA GLU A 98 14.69 17.08 -2.89
C GLU A 98 15.03 18.55 -3.21
N VAL A 99 15.86 18.80 -4.24
CA VAL A 99 16.22 20.16 -4.66
C VAL A 99 15.02 20.90 -5.24
N ILE A 100 14.23 20.25 -6.10
CA ILE A 100 13.01 20.84 -6.68
C ILE A 100 12.05 21.25 -5.56
N LEU A 101 11.80 20.36 -4.59
CA LEU A 101 10.91 20.63 -3.47
C LEU A 101 11.45 21.74 -2.55
N LYS A 102 12.75 21.78 -2.28
CA LYS A 102 13.35 22.88 -1.48
C LYS A 102 13.20 24.25 -2.13
N ASN A 103 13.15 24.30 -3.46
CA ASN A 103 13.00 25.55 -4.21
C ASN A 103 11.52 25.93 -4.43
N ASN A 104 10.57 25.07 -4.08
CA ASN A 104 9.14 25.36 -4.15
C ASN A 104 8.69 26.12 -2.89
N LYS A 105 8.14 27.33 -3.05
CA LYS A 105 7.63 28.15 -1.94
C LYS A 105 6.25 27.70 -1.43
N ASN A 106 5.51 26.93 -2.22
CA ASN A 106 4.13 26.52 -1.97
C ASN A 106 4.02 25.00 -1.83
N LEU A 107 4.78 24.43 -0.89
CA LEU A 107 4.72 23.00 -0.62
C LEU A 107 3.38 22.60 -0.01
N THR A 108 2.81 21.52 -0.53
CA THR A 108 1.70 20.79 0.10
C THR A 108 2.15 20.12 1.40
N PRO A 109 1.22 19.72 2.29
CA PRO A 109 1.56 18.98 3.51
C PRO A 109 2.34 17.68 3.23
N ASP A 110 1.99 16.96 2.16
CA ASP A 110 2.64 15.71 1.79
C ASP A 110 4.07 15.95 1.26
N GLU A 111 4.28 17.01 0.47
CA GLU A 111 5.62 17.39 0.01
C GLU A 111 6.53 17.86 1.16
N ARG A 112 5.98 18.57 2.15
CA ARG A 112 6.70 18.87 3.40
C ARG A 112 7.06 17.59 4.16
N GLY A 113 6.13 16.65 4.26
CA GLY A 113 6.37 15.33 4.85
C GLY A 113 7.47 14.56 4.11
N MET A 114 7.47 14.60 2.78
CA MET A 114 8.49 13.99 1.93
C MET A 114 9.87 14.62 2.15
N LEU A 115 9.95 15.95 2.26
CA LEU A 115 11.19 16.65 2.58
C LEU A 115 11.77 16.25 3.94
N ASN A 116 10.92 16.08 4.94
CA ASN A 116 11.36 15.61 6.26
C ASN A 116 11.83 14.16 6.22
N ALA A 117 11.16 13.31 5.44
CA ALA A 117 11.52 11.90 5.28
C ALA A 117 12.92 11.70 4.67
N TYR A 118 13.41 12.64 3.84
CA TYR A 118 14.79 12.63 3.32
C TYR A 118 15.87 12.71 4.41
N LYS A 119 15.56 13.37 5.53
CA LYS A 119 16.52 13.58 6.62
C LYS A 119 16.36 12.53 7.70
N THR A 120 15.11 12.15 7.99
CA THR A 120 14.77 11.26 9.08
C THR A 120 13.78 10.21 8.60
N PRO A 121 14.07 8.90 8.76
CA PRO A 121 13.11 7.86 8.48
C PRO A 121 11.80 8.12 9.21
N MET A 122 10.68 7.96 8.52
CA MET A 122 9.36 8.01 9.13
C MET A 122 8.86 6.59 9.33
N ASP A 123 8.34 6.29 10.53
CA ASP A 123 7.68 5.03 10.80
C ASP A 123 6.34 5.30 11.47
N PHE A 124 5.26 4.92 10.81
CA PHE A 124 3.89 5.02 11.31
C PHE A 124 3.29 3.65 11.63
N THR A 125 4.09 2.58 11.58
CA THR A 125 3.63 1.24 11.87
C THR A 125 3.29 1.09 13.35
N LYS A 126 2.06 0.65 13.61
CA LYS A 126 1.52 0.41 14.93
C LYS A 126 0.56 -0.76 14.83
N GLN A 127 0.62 -1.71 15.77
CA GLN A 127 -0.26 -2.89 15.74
C GLN A 127 -1.73 -2.47 15.78
N GLU A 128 -2.02 -1.38 16.49
CA GLU A 128 -3.35 -0.78 16.62
C GLU A 128 -3.91 -0.34 15.27
N ASN A 129 -3.07 0.06 14.31
CA ASN A 129 -3.52 0.47 12.98
C ASN A 129 -4.08 -0.71 12.18
N ALA A 130 -3.72 -1.95 12.53
CA ALA A 130 -4.22 -3.16 11.90
C ALA A 130 -5.45 -3.76 12.61
N LYS A 131 -5.98 -3.08 13.64
CA LYS A 131 -7.10 -3.57 14.45
C LYS A 131 -8.32 -3.94 13.60
N ASP A 132 -8.75 -3.05 12.72
CA ASP A 132 -9.92 -3.28 11.87
C ASP A 132 -9.76 -4.51 10.96
N LEU A 133 -8.53 -4.75 10.46
CA LEU A 133 -8.22 -5.94 9.69
C LEU A 133 -8.32 -7.19 10.56
N PHE A 134 -7.77 -7.18 11.78
CA PHE A 134 -7.82 -8.32 12.68
C PHE A 134 -9.25 -8.64 13.13
N GLU A 135 -10.05 -7.62 13.44
CA GLU A 135 -11.45 -7.79 13.82
C GLU A 135 -12.27 -8.35 12.67
N TYR A 136 -12.05 -7.86 11.45
CA TYR A 136 -12.70 -8.41 10.27
C TYR A 136 -12.34 -9.88 10.06
N VAL A 137 -11.05 -10.24 10.09
CA VAL A 137 -10.61 -11.62 9.91
C VAL A 137 -11.19 -12.56 10.96
N LYS A 138 -11.32 -12.12 12.21
CA LYS A 138 -11.94 -12.91 13.30
C LYS A 138 -13.45 -13.10 13.13
N SER A 139 -14.10 -12.28 12.31
CA SER A 139 -15.54 -12.34 12.05
C SER A 139 -15.93 -13.17 10.82
N LEU A 140 -14.95 -13.64 10.05
CA LEU A 140 -15.12 -14.54 8.91
C LEU A 140 -15.34 -15.98 9.36
#